data_AF-A0A3S1SCH5-F1
#
_entry.id   AF-A0A3S1SCH5-F1
#
_cell.length_a   1.000
_cell.length_b   1.000
_cell.length_c   1.000
_cell.angle_alpha   90.00
_cell.angle_beta   90.00
_cell.angle_gamma   90.00
#
_symmetry.space_group_name_H-M   'P 1'
#
loop_
_entity.id
_entity.type
_entity.pdbx_description
1 polymer ?
#
loop_
_entity_poly.entity_id
_entity_poly.type
_entity_poly.pdbx_seq_one_letter_code
_entity_poly.pdbx_strand_id
1 'polypeptide(L)'
;QRCIYSSVGPGRSPGVVKPDFVEFGGCLQRPFIVVSETPAAAFEATEGTSFSAPSVLRLGAGVRAHFGDSLSMLAIRALLIHTAETSDSPCEDVGRGRVARSVQEIVLCDDDTVRVVYQGSIAPTRYIRAPIPVPSGVIPGKVTITATLCYPTGVDPHHPGNYTRAGLEPTFRPHDQRRKDPSQVHADSKSFFGKTQSSLMEDELRRDAWKWENCLHTSVTFMGKTLRNPVLDIHYNARLGGRNFAPKEELPYALVISVHAKHLDDLYDKIVRKYARQLEALRPVVEIPVTT
;
A
#
# COMPACT_ATOMS: atom_id res chain seq x y z
N GLN A 1 -5.57 20.36 5.10
CA GLN A 1 -6.23 20.48 6.42
C GLN A 1 -7.55 19.72 6.38
N ARG A 2 -7.91 18.99 7.44
CA ARG A 2 -9.18 18.24 7.54
C ARG A 2 -10.35 19.19 7.83
N CYS A 3 -11.53 18.91 7.29
CA CYS A 3 -12.76 19.64 7.63
C CYS A 3 -13.43 19.04 8.88
N ILE A 4 -14.03 19.87 9.72
CA ILE A 4 -14.59 19.46 11.02
C ILE A 4 -15.65 18.36 10.93
N TYR A 5 -16.45 18.33 9.84
CA TYR A 5 -17.48 17.33 9.61
C TYR A 5 -16.92 15.94 9.28
N SER A 6 -15.66 15.84 8.86
CA SER A 6 -15.05 14.57 8.46
C SER A 6 -14.81 13.71 9.69
N SER A 7 -15.40 12.52 9.73
CA SER A 7 -15.14 11.55 10.79
C SER A 7 -13.65 11.22 10.91
N VAL A 8 -13.22 10.95 12.13
CA VAL A 8 -11.84 10.61 12.49
C VAL A 8 -11.78 9.16 12.94
N GLY A 9 -10.59 8.56 12.85
CA GLY A 9 -10.28 7.28 13.44
C GLY A 9 -10.10 7.35 14.97
N PRO A 10 -9.48 6.32 15.56
CA PRO A 10 -9.07 5.08 14.90
C PRO A 10 -10.29 4.24 14.47
N GLY A 11 -10.10 3.42 13.44
CA GLY A 11 -11.03 2.33 13.15
C GLY A 11 -10.88 1.17 14.14
N ARG A 12 -11.60 0.07 13.87
CA ARG A 12 -11.40 -1.20 14.58
C ARG A 12 -10.53 -2.12 13.72
N SER A 13 -9.69 -2.96 14.33
CA SER A 13 -8.99 -4.00 13.56
C SER A 13 -9.99 -4.98 12.95
N PRO A 14 -9.86 -5.34 11.65
CA PRO A 14 -8.90 -4.82 10.67
C PRO A 14 -9.24 -3.39 10.22
N GLY A 15 -8.24 -2.51 10.15
CA GLY A 15 -8.41 -1.14 9.67
C GLY A 15 -8.36 -0.11 10.79
N VAL A 16 -7.34 -0.18 11.65
CA VAL A 16 -7.10 0.81 12.72
C VAL A 16 -6.82 2.19 12.13
N VAL A 17 -6.07 2.26 11.03
CA VAL A 17 -5.86 3.52 10.30
C VAL A 17 -7.10 3.80 9.44
N LYS A 18 -7.95 4.71 9.93
CA LYS A 18 -9.09 5.26 9.19
C LYS A 18 -9.18 6.78 9.38
N PRO A 19 -9.60 7.54 8.34
CA PRO A 19 -9.86 7.08 6.96
C PRO A 19 -8.58 6.51 6.29
N ASP A 20 -8.69 5.84 5.13
CA ASP A 20 -7.46 5.34 4.43
C ASP A 20 -6.62 6.54 3.95
N PHE A 21 -7.29 7.58 3.47
CA PHE A 21 -6.77 8.88 3.04
C PHE A 21 -7.94 9.86 2.95
N VAL A 22 -7.67 11.13 2.67
CA VAL A 22 -8.67 12.20 2.48
C VAL A 22 -8.64 12.77 1.07
N GLU A 23 -9.75 13.37 0.64
CA GLU A 23 -9.89 14.12 -0.62
C GLU A 23 -10.81 15.33 -0.40
N PHE A 24 -10.76 16.31 -1.30
CA PHE A 24 -11.61 17.48 -1.27
C PHE A 24 -13.10 17.11 -1.37
N GLY A 25 -13.85 17.51 -0.34
CA GLY A 25 -15.31 17.39 -0.28
C GLY A 25 -16.01 18.72 -0.01
N GLY A 26 -15.31 19.86 -0.14
CA GLY A 26 -15.82 21.18 0.23
C GLY A 26 -15.52 21.59 1.67
N CYS A 27 -15.40 22.89 1.89
CA CYS A 27 -15.38 23.53 3.22
C CYS A 27 -16.03 24.92 3.14
N LEU A 28 -16.29 25.56 4.29
CA LEU A 28 -16.86 26.92 4.35
C LEU A 28 -16.13 27.94 3.46
N GLN A 29 -14.80 27.94 3.42
CA GLN A 29 -14.00 28.87 2.60
C GLN A 29 -13.91 28.46 1.12
N ARG A 30 -14.15 27.17 0.82
CA ARG A 30 -14.05 26.59 -0.52
C ARG A 30 -15.10 25.50 -0.66
N PRO A 31 -16.38 25.85 -0.91
CA PRO A 31 -17.45 24.87 -0.98
C PRO A 31 -17.27 23.96 -2.19
N PHE A 32 -17.87 22.78 -2.12
CA PHE A 32 -18.07 21.92 -3.26
C PHE A 32 -19.28 22.44 -4.04
N ILE A 33 -19.12 22.70 -5.34
CA ILE A 33 -20.20 23.26 -6.16
C ILE A 33 -20.90 22.13 -6.90
N VAL A 34 -22.22 22.03 -6.74
CA VAL A 34 -23.08 21.07 -7.43
C VAL A 34 -24.13 21.79 -8.27
N VAL A 35 -24.69 21.09 -9.25
CA VAL A 35 -25.82 21.59 -10.04
C VAL A 35 -27.10 21.38 -9.23
N SER A 36 -27.89 22.44 -9.07
CA SER A 36 -29.18 22.41 -8.38
C SER A 36 -30.19 21.58 -9.15
N GLU A 37 -31.04 20.84 -8.43
CA GLU A 37 -32.17 20.11 -9.01
C GLU A 37 -33.32 21.04 -9.46
N THR A 38 -33.22 22.35 -9.19
CA THR A 38 -34.28 23.31 -9.55
C THR A 38 -34.28 23.61 -11.07
N PRO A 39 -35.46 23.87 -11.67
CA PRO A 39 -35.60 24.14 -13.11
C PRO A 39 -34.77 25.33 -13.64
N ALA A 40 -34.29 26.19 -12.74
CA ALA A 40 -33.51 27.37 -13.06
C ALA A 40 -32.01 27.09 -13.32
N ALA A 41 -31.56 25.83 -13.35
CA ALA A 41 -30.15 25.44 -13.60
C ALA A 41 -29.16 26.28 -12.77
N ALA A 42 -29.42 26.39 -11.46
CA ALA A 42 -28.57 27.13 -10.53
C ALA A 42 -27.41 26.27 -10.00
N PHE A 43 -26.38 26.90 -9.47
CA PHE A 43 -25.31 26.23 -8.73
C PHE A 43 -25.59 26.31 -7.23
N GLU A 44 -25.33 25.21 -6.51
CA GLU A 44 -25.47 25.13 -5.06
C GLU A 44 -24.12 24.82 -4.41
N ALA A 45 -23.84 25.49 -3.31
CA ALA A 45 -22.65 25.29 -2.50
C ALA A 45 -22.94 24.26 -1.40
N THR A 46 -22.14 23.20 -1.34
CA THR A 46 -22.30 22.11 -0.38
C THR A 46 -20.94 21.64 0.16
N GLU A 47 -20.95 20.80 1.18
CA GLU A 47 -19.75 20.16 1.72
C GLU A 47 -20.09 18.77 2.29
N GLY A 48 -19.11 17.86 2.27
CA GLY A 48 -19.30 16.54 2.84
C GLY A 48 -18.36 15.49 2.28
N THR A 49 -18.13 14.44 3.08
CA THR A 49 -17.39 13.26 2.62
C THR A 49 -18.14 12.48 1.54
N SER A 50 -19.47 12.68 1.43
CA SER A 50 -20.29 12.19 0.32
C SER A 50 -19.88 12.74 -1.04
N PHE A 51 -19.16 13.87 -1.09
CA PHE A 51 -18.60 14.43 -2.33
C PHE A 51 -17.14 14.04 -2.55
N SER A 52 -16.37 13.84 -1.47
CA SER A 52 -14.98 13.38 -1.58
C SER A 52 -14.90 11.91 -2.03
N ALA A 53 -15.78 11.04 -1.54
CA ALA A 53 -15.82 9.62 -1.91
C ALA A 53 -16.00 9.35 -3.42
N PRO A 54 -16.98 9.96 -4.13
CA PRO A 54 -17.10 9.78 -5.58
C PRO A 54 -15.94 10.41 -6.37
N SER A 55 -15.29 11.46 -5.85
CA SER A 55 -14.08 12.02 -6.45
C SER A 55 -12.93 11.00 -6.45
N VAL A 56 -12.72 10.32 -5.33
CA VAL A 56 -11.75 9.20 -5.23
C VAL A 56 -12.15 8.04 -6.15
N LEU A 57 -13.44 7.70 -6.19
CA LEU A 57 -13.95 6.64 -7.07
C LEU A 57 -13.62 6.94 -8.54
N ARG A 58 -13.74 8.21 -8.97
CA ARG A 58 -13.34 8.65 -10.32
C ARG A 58 -11.86 8.41 -10.59
N LEU A 59 -10.96 8.67 -9.64
CA LEU A 59 -9.52 8.38 -9.78
C LEU A 59 -9.26 6.87 -9.93
N GLY A 60 -9.84 6.05 -9.06
CA GLY A 60 -9.71 4.59 -9.13
C GLY A 60 -10.29 4.02 -10.43
N ALA A 61 -11.45 4.52 -10.87
CA ALA A 61 -12.06 4.16 -12.16
C ALA A 61 -11.20 4.62 -13.34
N GLY A 62 -10.54 5.78 -13.25
CA GLY A 62 -9.60 6.27 -14.26
C GLY A 62 -8.39 5.35 -14.40
N VAL A 63 -7.79 4.91 -13.29
CA VAL A 63 -6.70 3.91 -13.30
C VAL A 63 -7.17 2.60 -13.94
N ARG A 64 -8.37 2.12 -13.56
CA ARG A 64 -8.98 0.92 -14.14
C ARG A 64 -9.22 1.04 -15.64
N ALA A 65 -9.76 2.17 -16.09
CA ALA A 65 -10.02 2.42 -17.50
C ALA A 65 -8.72 2.50 -18.32
N HIS A 66 -7.68 3.12 -17.76
CA HIS A 66 -6.39 3.28 -18.42
C HIS A 66 -5.65 1.93 -18.63
N PHE A 67 -5.68 1.02 -17.64
CA PHE A 67 -4.96 -0.26 -17.72
C PHE A 67 -5.83 -1.50 -17.96
N GLY A 68 -7.15 -1.33 -18.08
CA GLY A 68 -8.10 -2.43 -18.24
C GLY A 68 -8.00 -3.47 -17.12
N ASP A 69 -7.96 -4.74 -17.51
CA ASP A 69 -7.90 -5.87 -16.57
C ASP A 69 -6.53 -6.12 -15.95
N SER A 70 -5.49 -5.39 -16.38
CA SER A 70 -4.11 -5.57 -15.91
C SER A 70 -3.94 -5.31 -14.42
N LEU A 71 -4.79 -4.46 -13.82
CA LEU A 71 -4.78 -4.15 -12.38
C LEU A 71 -6.08 -4.58 -11.72
N SER A 72 -5.98 -5.43 -10.70
CA SER A 72 -7.11 -5.78 -9.84
C SER A 72 -7.62 -4.58 -9.04
N MET A 73 -8.88 -4.60 -8.62
CA MET A 73 -9.44 -3.55 -7.74
C MET A 73 -8.64 -3.40 -6.44
N LEU A 74 -8.09 -4.50 -5.93
CA LEU A 74 -7.23 -4.52 -4.74
C LEU A 74 -5.89 -3.82 -5.00
N ALA A 75 -5.29 -4.03 -6.17
CA ALA A 75 -4.09 -3.31 -6.60
C ALA A 75 -4.34 -1.82 -6.81
N ILE A 76 -5.49 -1.43 -7.35
CA ILE A 76 -5.88 -0.02 -7.49
C ILE A 76 -6.03 0.63 -6.11
N ARG A 77 -6.70 -0.04 -5.16
CA ARG A 77 -6.77 0.43 -3.78
C ARG A 77 -5.38 0.59 -3.17
N ALA A 78 -4.51 -0.39 -3.33
CA ALA A 78 -3.14 -0.34 -2.82
C ALA A 78 -2.36 0.83 -3.44
N LEU A 79 -2.51 1.08 -4.75
CA LEU A 79 -1.91 2.21 -5.45
C LEU A 79 -2.39 3.55 -4.89
N LEU A 80 -3.70 3.75 -4.72
CA LEU A 80 -4.28 4.99 -4.16
C LEU A 80 -3.72 5.30 -2.76
N ILE A 81 -3.58 4.26 -1.92
CA ILE A 81 -2.98 4.39 -0.58
C ILE A 81 -1.47 4.67 -0.69
N HIS A 82 -0.79 4.00 -1.61
CA HIS A 82 0.66 4.08 -1.78
C HIS A 82 1.12 5.44 -2.27
N THR A 83 0.34 6.08 -3.14
CA THR A 83 0.64 7.39 -3.72
C THR A 83 -0.10 8.53 -3.01
N ALA A 84 -0.65 8.29 -1.83
CA ALA A 84 -1.21 9.35 -1.01
C ALA A 84 -0.10 10.33 -0.61
N GLU A 85 -0.35 11.61 -0.80
CA GLU A 85 0.50 12.69 -0.34
C GLU A 85 0.51 12.71 1.20
N THR A 86 1.67 12.44 1.78
CA THR A 86 1.85 12.41 3.24
C THR A 86 1.58 13.76 3.87
N SER A 87 1.07 13.76 5.09
CA SER A 87 0.85 14.95 5.90
C SER A 87 1.43 14.75 7.30
N ASP A 88 1.87 15.84 7.92
CA ASP A 88 2.24 15.87 9.34
C ASP A 88 1.01 15.83 10.27
N SER A 89 -0.20 15.82 9.72
CA SER A 89 -1.44 15.72 10.49
C SER A 89 -1.57 14.31 11.11
N PRO A 90 -2.24 14.17 12.26
CA PRO A 90 -2.48 12.87 12.88
C PRO A 90 -3.09 11.86 11.91
N CYS A 91 -2.60 10.61 11.96
CA CYS A 91 -3.07 9.55 11.08
C CYS A 91 -4.57 9.21 11.29
N GLU A 92 -5.09 9.44 12.50
CA GLU A 92 -6.52 9.36 12.80
C GLU A 92 -7.38 10.42 12.09
N ASP A 93 -6.80 11.57 11.76
CA ASP A 93 -7.50 12.64 11.06
C ASP A 93 -7.50 12.43 9.55
N VAL A 94 -6.35 12.07 8.99
CA VAL A 94 -6.12 12.11 7.54
C VAL A 94 -5.75 10.75 6.93
N GLY A 95 -5.70 9.69 7.73
CA GLY A 95 -5.23 8.40 7.26
C GLY A 95 -3.76 8.46 6.85
N ARG A 96 -3.49 8.03 5.62
CA ARG A 96 -2.15 8.14 4.99
C ARG A 96 -1.88 9.50 4.36
N GLY A 97 -2.82 10.44 4.46
CA GLY A 97 -2.72 11.77 3.90
C GLY A 97 -3.76 12.01 2.81
N ARG A 98 -3.45 12.84 1.82
CA ARG A 98 -4.39 13.15 0.73
C ARG A 98 -4.17 12.22 -0.45
N VAL A 99 -5.22 11.73 -1.09
CA VAL A 99 -5.05 10.93 -2.33
C VAL A 99 -4.35 11.76 -3.42
N ALA A 100 -3.68 11.06 -4.35
CA ALA A 100 -3.11 11.67 -5.54
C ALA A 100 -4.16 12.48 -6.34
N ARG A 101 -3.77 13.60 -6.93
CA ARG A 101 -4.70 14.52 -7.60
C ARG A 101 -5.09 14.07 -9.01
N SER A 102 -4.30 13.18 -9.60
CA SER A 102 -4.43 12.78 -10.98
C SER A 102 -4.08 11.30 -11.15
N VAL A 103 -4.53 10.70 -12.27
CA VAL A 103 -4.14 9.33 -12.62
C VAL A 103 -2.63 9.25 -12.87
N GLN A 104 -2.03 10.32 -13.37
CA GLN A 104 -0.61 10.42 -13.73
C GLN A 104 0.28 10.25 -12.51
N GLU A 105 -0.06 10.95 -11.41
CA GLU A 105 0.67 10.82 -10.14
C GLU A 105 0.63 9.39 -9.57
N ILE A 106 -0.43 8.63 -9.87
CA ILE A 106 -0.57 7.24 -9.42
C ILE A 106 0.34 6.31 -10.25
N VAL A 107 0.46 6.57 -11.55
CA VAL A 107 0.94 5.58 -12.53
C VAL A 107 2.35 5.88 -13.06
N LEU A 108 2.77 7.15 -13.02
CA LEU A 108 4.10 7.59 -13.40
C LEU A 108 5.02 7.64 -12.18
N CYS A 109 6.31 7.47 -12.43
CA CYS A 109 7.38 7.68 -11.47
C CYS A 109 8.52 8.45 -12.16
N ASP A 110 9.25 9.23 -11.37
CA ASP A 110 10.44 9.94 -11.84
C ASP A 110 11.60 8.96 -12.14
N ASP A 111 12.61 9.39 -12.89
CA ASP A 111 13.70 8.51 -13.34
C ASP A 111 14.52 7.91 -12.18
N ASP A 112 14.56 8.61 -11.04
CA ASP A 112 15.22 8.20 -9.79
C ASP A 112 14.36 7.25 -8.91
N THR A 113 13.19 6.86 -9.41
CA THR A 113 12.18 6.09 -8.69
C THR A 113 11.64 4.95 -9.56
N VAL A 114 11.49 3.77 -8.97
CA VAL A 114 10.73 2.69 -9.60
C VAL A 114 9.56 2.28 -8.72
N ARG A 115 8.38 2.11 -9.31
CA ARG A 115 7.19 1.58 -8.66
C ARG A 115 6.79 0.26 -9.29
N VAL A 116 6.63 -0.77 -8.47
CA VAL A 116 6.25 -2.12 -8.89
C VAL A 116 4.99 -2.55 -8.18
N VAL A 117 4.05 -3.11 -8.93
CA VAL A 117 2.82 -3.71 -8.42
C VAL A 117 2.94 -5.23 -8.52
N TYR A 118 2.90 -5.89 -7.38
CA TYR A 118 2.71 -7.33 -7.27
C TYR A 118 1.24 -7.59 -6.95
N GLN A 119 0.58 -8.44 -7.71
CA GLN A 119 -0.77 -8.89 -7.43
C GLN A 119 -0.88 -10.39 -7.71
N GLY A 120 -1.75 -11.07 -6.98
CA GLY A 120 -1.94 -12.50 -7.14
C GLY A 120 -2.73 -13.07 -5.99
N SER A 121 -2.65 -14.39 -5.82
CA SER A 121 -3.27 -15.13 -4.73
C SER A 121 -2.21 -15.92 -3.96
N ILE A 122 -2.43 -16.11 -2.66
CA ILE A 122 -1.57 -16.90 -1.78
C ILE A 122 -2.37 -18.03 -1.15
N ALA A 123 -1.92 -19.26 -1.36
CA ALA A 123 -2.47 -20.42 -0.69
C ALA A 123 -2.09 -20.44 0.80
N PRO A 124 -2.94 -21.00 1.68
CA PRO A 124 -2.64 -21.09 3.12
C PRO A 124 -1.30 -21.74 3.38
N THR A 125 -0.60 -21.28 4.43
CA THR A 125 0.71 -21.79 4.89
C THR A 125 1.84 -21.72 3.87
N ARG A 126 1.62 -21.09 2.70
CA ARG A 126 2.65 -20.80 1.71
C ARG A 126 3.31 -19.45 1.99
N TYR A 127 4.51 -19.33 1.44
CA TYR A 127 5.29 -18.10 1.43
C TYR A 127 5.35 -17.60 -0.02
N ILE A 128 5.16 -16.30 -0.20
CA ILE A 128 5.49 -15.60 -1.45
C ILE A 128 6.73 -14.76 -1.18
N ARG A 129 7.73 -14.87 -2.04
CA ARG A 129 8.90 -14.00 -2.03
C ARG A 129 8.72 -12.92 -3.08
N ALA A 130 8.50 -11.68 -2.64
CA ALA A 130 8.43 -10.51 -3.52
C ALA A 130 9.80 -9.81 -3.58
N PRO A 131 10.50 -9.81 -4.72
CA PRO A 131 11.73 -9.05 -4.87
C PRO A 131 11.47 -7.55 -4.70
N ILE A 132 12.37 -6.83 -4.03
CA ILE A 132 12.39 -5.37 -4.07
C ILE A 132 13.37 -4.98 -5.18
N PRO A 133 12.91 -4.28 -6.23
CA PRO A 133 13.74 -3.94 -7.38
C PRO A 133 14.88 -3.00 -6.96
N VAL A 134 16.12 -3.47 -7.06
CA VAL A 134 17.32 -2.66 -6.89
C VAL A 134 18.31 -2.93 -8.02
N PRO A 135 19.10 -1.94 -8.46
CA PRO A 135 20.02 -2.13 -9.57
C PRO A 135 21.12 -3.13 -9.21
N SER A 136 21.90 -3.55 -10.20
CA SER A 136 23.12 -4.32 -9.94
C SER A 136 24.20 -3.41 -9.37
N GLY A 137 24.97 -3.90 -8.41
CA GLY A 137 26.04 -3.14 -7.76
C GLY A 137 25.59 -2.36 -6.52
N VAL A 138 26.43 -1.41 -6.11
CA VAL A 138 26.20 -0.59 -4.91
C VAL A 138 25.40 0.65 -5.29
N ILE A 139 24.30 0.89 -4.57
CA ILE A 139 23.50 2.12 -4.75
C ILE A 139 24.14 3.24 -3.94
N PRO A 140 24.45 4.41 -4.54
CA PRO A 140 25.02 5.54 -3.82
C PRO A 140 24.00 6.17 -2.86
N GLY A 141 24.47 6.66 -1.72
CA GLY A 141 23.66 7.43 -0.79
C GLY A 141 22.54 6.66 -0.10
N LYS A 142 21.46 7.35 0.22
CA LYS A 142 20.27 6.82 0.89
C LYS A 142 19.24 6.38 -0.14
N VAL A 143 18.57 5.27 0.15
CA VAL A 143 17.48 4.71 -0.66
C VAL A 143 16.25 4.60 0.22
N THR A 144 15.15 5.18 -0.21
CA THR A 144 13.86 5.08 0.48
C THR A 144 13.03 3.99 -0.19
N ILE A 145 12.58 3.02 0.61
CA ILE A 145 11.68 1.95 0.16
C ILE A 145 10.33 2.21 0.81
N THR A 146 9.32 2.46 -0.02
CA THR A 146 7.91 2.54 0.39
C THR A 146 7.22 1.24 -0.02
N ALA A 147 6.41 0.67 0.85
CA ALA A 147 5.63 -0.53 0.54
C ALA A 147 4.20 -0.42 1.07
N THR A 148 3.25 -0.93 0.29
CA THR A 148 1.83 -0.99 0.64
C THR A 148 1.28 -2.36 0.31
N LEU A 149 0.94 -3.15 1.33
CA LEU A 149 0.35 -4.47 1.20
C LEU A 149 -1.12 -4.41 1.59
N CYS A 150 -2.02 -4.78 0.67
CA CYS A 150 -3.45 -4.87 0.90
C CYS A 150 -3.95 -6.28 0.60
N TYR A 151 -4.88 -6.77 1.40
CA TYR A 151 -5.57 -8.03 1.20
C TYR A 151 -6.98 -7.96 1.84
N PRO A 152 -7.98 -8.69 1.33
CA PRO A 152 -9.26 -8.80 2.01
C PRO A 152 -9.13 -9.78 3.18
N THR A 153 -9.95 -9.62 4.20
CA THR A 153 -10.08 -10.64 5.24
C THR A 153 -11.51 -10.68 5.74
N GLY A 154 -12.05 -11.89 5.89
CA GLY A 154 -13.26 -12.08 6.68
C GLY A 154 -13.00 -11.83 8.16
N VAL A 155 -14.08 -11.76 8.94
CA VAL A 155 -14.03 -11.62 10.39
C VAL A 155 -14.63 -12.85 11.09
N ASP A 156 -14.23 -13.09 12.33
CA ASP A 156 -14.74 -14.13 13.22
C ASP A 156 -15.17 -13.49 14.56
N PRO A 157 -16.41 -12.97 14.63
CA PRO A 157 -16.89 -12.26 15.82
C PRO A 157 -16.95 -13.11 17.09
N HIS A 158 -17.06 -14.44 16.95
CA HIS A 158 -17.11 -15.37 18.09
C HIS A 158 -15.74 -15.56 18.75
N HIS A 159 -14.65 -15.14 18.07
CA HIS A 159 -13.28 -15.32 18.53
C HIS A 159 -12.54 -13.97 18.52
N PRO A 160 -12.85 -13.05 19.46
CA PRO A 160 -12.27 -11.70 19.46
C PRO A 160 -10.74 -11.66 19.62
N GLY A 161 -10.12 -12.72 20.17
CA GLY A 161 -8.66 -12.87 20.23
C GLY A 161 -8.00 -13.17 18.88
N ASN A 162 -8.78 -13.53 17.85
CA ASN A 162 -8.33 -13.78 16.48
C ASN A 162 -9.41 -13.29 15.51
N TYR A 163 -9.73 -12.00 15.61
CA TYR A 163 -10.91 -11.44 14.98
C TYR A 163 -10.90 -11.50 13.44
N THR A 164 -9.74 -11.43 12.79
CA THR A 164 -9.66 -11.56 11.32
C THR A 164 -9.35 -13.00 10.93
N ARG A 165 -9.89 -13.48 9.80
CA ARG A 165 -9.64 -14.85 9.31
C ARG A 165 -8.34 -15.01 8.54
N ALA A 166 -7.74 -13.91 8.10
CA ALA A 166 -6.49 -13.88 7.38
C ALA A 166 -5.52 -12.85 7.97
N GLY A 167 -4.24 -13.19 7.97
CA GLY A 167 -3.13 -12.29 8.25
C GLY A 167 -1.99 -12.53 7.27
N LEU A 168 -1.49 -11.47 6.63
CA LEU A 168 -0.24 -11.52 5.86
C LEU A 168 0.89 -10.92 6.69
N GLU A 169 1.92 -11.73 6.93
CA GLU A 169 3.08 -11.37 7.75
C GLU A 169 4.31 -11.17 6.86
N PRO A 170 4.62 -9.92 6.44
CA PRO A 170 5.79 -9.62 5.63
C PRO A 170 7.08 -9.58 6.46
N THR A 171 8.09 -10.32 6.02
CA THR A 171 9.44 -10.32 6.56
C THR A 171 10.41 -9.70 5.56
N PHE A 172 11.00 -8.56 5.92
CA PHE A 172 11.97 -7.87 5.07
C PHE A 172 13.37 -8.44 5.26
N ARG A 173 14.02 -8.78 4.15
CA ARG A 173 15.42 -9.24 4.12
C ARG A 173 16.22 -8.32 3.20
N PRO A 174 17.06 -7.42 3.72
CA PRO A 174 17.72 -6.39 2.92
C PRO A 174 18.88 -6.91 2.05
N HIS A 175 19.52 -8.02 2.46
CA HIS A 175 20.77 -8.47 1.86
C HIS A 175 20.86 -10.00 1.83
N ASP A 176 20.75 -10.59 0.63
CA ASP A 176 20.70 -12.04 0.39
C ASP A 176 21.90 -12.85 0.95
N GLN A 177 23.09 -12.25 1.02
CA GLN A 177 24.30 -12.93 1.55
C GLN A 177 24.58 -12.71 3.05
N ARG A 178 23.81 -11.88 3.76
CA ARG A 178 24.06 -11.66 5.20
C ARG A 178 23.30 -12.68 6.03
N ARG A 179 24.03 -13.43 6.85
CA ARG A 179 23.50 -14.40 7.81
C ARG A 179 24.28 -14.28 9.11
N LYS A 180 23.59 -14.09 10.24
CA LYS A 180 24.20 -14.14 11.57
C LYS A 180 24.67 -15.55 11.91
N ASP A 181 23.88 -16.55 11.53
CA ASP A 181 24.19 -17.96 11.74
C ASP A 181 24.40 -18.65 10.38
N PRO A 182 25.58 -19.28 10.15
CA PRO A 182 25.88 -19.99 8.90
C PRO A 182 24.90 -21.10 8.54
N SER A 183 24.21 -21.69 9.51
CA SER A 183 23.24 -22.78 9.32
C SER A 183 21.87 -22.30 8.81
N GLN A 184 21.62 -20.98 8.82
CA GLN A 184 20.33 -20.43 8.41
C GLN A 184 20.11 -20.52 6.91
N VAL A 185 18.96 -21.06 6.52
CA VAL A 185 18.54 -21.15 5.11
C VAL A 185 18.30 -19.76 4.51
N HIS A 186 17.72 -18.83 5.29
CA HIS A 186 17.35 -17.50 4.83
C HIS A 186 18.29 -16.42 5.39
N ALA A 187 18.43 -15.33 4.63
CA ALA A 187 19.20 -14.16 5.04
C ALA A 187 18.59 -13.45 6.26
N ASP A 188 19.40 -12.66 6.96
CA ASP A 188 18.96 -11.91 8.14
C ASP A 188 17.76 -11.00 7.82
N SER A 189 16.75 -11.03 8.70
CA SER A 189 15.60 -10.14 8.62
C SER A 189 15.89 -8.79 9.30
N LYS A 190 15.19 -7.75 8.84
CA LYS A 190 15.18 -6.43 9.47
C LYS A 190 13.74 -5.93 9.59
N SER A 191 13.45 -5.15 10.63
CA SER A 191 12.14 -4.49 10.78
C SER A 191 11.88 -3.54 9.61
N PHE A 192 10.64 -3.55 9.11
CA PHE A 192 10.21 -2.77 7.95
C PHE A 192 8.77 -2.28 8.11
N PHE A 193 7.82 -3.20 8.38
CA PHE A 193 6.46 -2.87 8.81
C PHE A 193 6.39 -2.90 10.34
N GLY A 194 6.59 -1.74 10.98
CA GLY A 194 6.59 -1.63 12.44
C GLY A 194 7.69 -2.45 13.13
N LYS A 195 7.80 -2.30 14.46
CA LYS A 195 8.70 -3.13 15.26
C LYS A 195 8.11 -4.54 15.37
N THR A 196 8.53 -5.46 14.50
CA THR A 196 8.35 -6.89 14.74
C THR A 196 9.33 -7.29 15.84
N GLN A 197 8.98 -7.03 17.11
CA GLN A 197 9.72 -7.57 18.24
C GLN A 197 9.09 -8.92 18.60
N SER A 198 9.80 -9.99 18.25
CA SER A 198 9.46 -11.39 18.57
C SER A 198 9.45 -11.71 20.07
N SER A 199 9.54 -10.69 20.94
CA SER A 199 9.63 -10.78 22.40
C SER A 199 8.51 -10.01 23.13
N LEU A 200 7.53 -9.46 22.42
CA LEU A 200 6.39 -8.76 23.02
C LEU A 200 5.32 -9.75 23.48
N MET A 201 4.64 -9.45 24.59
CA MET A 201 3.49 -10.23 25.04
C MET A 201 2.35 -10.15 24.02
N GLU A 202 1.44 -11.14 24.00
CA GLU A 202 0.32 -11.20 23.05
C GLU A 202 -0.49 -9.89 23.01
N ASP A 203 -0.68 -9.25 24.15
CA ASP A 203 -1.44 -8.01 24.27
C ASP A 203 -0.73 -6.79 23.65
N GLU A 204 0.60 -6.76 23.64
CA GLU A 204 1.39 -5.76 22.94
C GLU A 204 1.42 -6.03 21.43
N LEU A 205 1.41 -7.30 20.99
CA LEU A 205 1.25 -7.64 19.57
C LEU A 205 -0.13 -7.24 19.03
N ARG A 206 -1.17 -7.23 19.88
CA ARG A 206 -2.51 -6.75 19.53
C ARG A 206 -2.57 -5.23 19.36
N ARG A 207 -1.76 -4.49 20.12
CA ARG A 207 -1.70 -3.02 20.07
C ARG A 207 -0.71 -2.50 19.01
N ASP A 208 0.44 -3.17 18.84
CA ASP A 208 1.59 -2.61 18.11
C ASP A 208 1.98 -3.36 16.82
N ALA A 209 1.56 -4.62 16.63
CA ALA A 209 2.20 -5.47 15.61
C ALA A 209 1.45 -5.62 14.27
N TRP A 210 0.46 -4.77 13.97
CA TRP A 210 -0.28 -4.79 12.68
C TRP A 210 -0.85 -6.17 12.28
N LYS A 211 -0.88 -7.14 13.21
CA LYS A 211 -1.14 -8.57 12.94
C LYS A 211 -2.55 -8.83 12.42
N TRP A 212 -3.45 -7.89 12.70
CA TRP A 212 -4.85 -7.95 12.30
C TRP A 212 -5.17 -6.92 11.22
N GLU A 213 -4.18 -6.17 10.74
CA GLU A 213 -4.37 -5.13 9.75
C GLU A 213 -4.31 -5.73 8.35
N ASN A 214 -5.32 -5.41 7.56
CA ASN A 214 -5.46 -5.87 6.18
C ASN A 214 -4.85 -4.90 5.15
N CYS A 215 -4.31 -3.78 5.64
CA CYS A 215 -3.59 -2.78 4.88
C CYS A 215 -2.35 -2.34 5.65
N LEU A 216 -1.17 -2.79 5.22
CA LEU A 216 0.11 -2.39 5.78
C LEU A 216 0.73 -1.36 4.85
N HIS A 217 1.14 -0.21 5.39
CA HIS A 217 1.85 0.83 4.62
C HIS A 217 2.99 1.37 5.46
N THR A 218 4.19 1.44 4.87
CA THR A 218 5.40 1.95 5.53
C THR A 218 6.36 2.56 4.49
N SER A 219 7.17 3.51 4.94
CA SER A 219 8.29 4.05 4.17
C SER A 219 9.52 4.10 5.07
N VAL A 220 10.60 3.46 4.63
CA VAL A 220 11.84 3.35 5.42
C VAL A 220 13.04 3.65 4.55
N THR A 221 13.94 4.51 5.05
CA THR A 221 15.19 4.86 4.39
C THR A 221 16.35 3.99 4.88
N PHE A 222 17.09 3.42 3.93
CA PHE A 222 18.28 2.61 4.16
C PHE A 222 19.50 3.24 3.49
N MET A 223 20.69 2.82 3.90
CA MET A 223 21.91 3.15 3.16
C MET A 223 22.01 2.20 1.96
N GLY A 224 22.18 2.73 0.75
CA GLY A 224 22.17 1.94 -0.49
C GLY A 224 23.16 0.78 -0.48
N LYS A 225 24.36 0.96 0.09
CA LYS A 225 25.37 -0.09 0.27
C LYS A 225 24.95 -1.28 1.14
N THR A 226 23.85 -1.16 1.89
CA THR A 226 23.33 -2.24 2.75
C THR A 226 22.29 -3.11 2.06
N LEU A 227 21.81 -2.70 0.88
CA LEU A 227 20.80 -3.40 0.11
C LEU A 227 21.47 -4.25 -0.96
N ARG A 228 21.12 -5.53 -1.02
CA ARG A 228 21.54 -6.44 -2.08
C ARG A 228 20.48 -7.52 -2.28
N ASN A 229 19.85 -7.51 -3.46
CA ASN A 229 18.71 -8.35 -3.78
C ASN A 229 17.70 -8.42 -2.61
N PRO A 230 17.25 -7.26 -2.09
CA PRO A 230 16.31 -7.22 -0.99
C PRO A 230 14.99 -7.90 -1.39
N VAL A 231 14.35 -8.56 -0.44
CA VAL A 231 13.07 -9.25 -0.64
C VAL A 231 12.12 -9.01 0.53
N LEU A 232 10.82 -9.11 0.23
CA LEU A 232 9.76 -9.28 1.21
C LEU A 232 9.23 -10.71 1.11
N ASP A 233 9.49 -11.50 2.14
CA ASP A 233 8.88 -12.83 2.28
C ASP A 233 7.53 -12.66 3.00
N ILE A 234 6.43 -12.93 2.32
CA ILE A 234 5.08 -12.77 2.83
C ILE A 234 4.54 -14.14 3.20
N HIS A 235 4.23 -14.33 4.49
CA HIS A 235 3.61 -15.54 5.00
C HIS A 235 2.10 -15.36 5.15
N TYR A 236 1.31 -16.28 4.60
CA TYR A 236 -0.13 -16.29 4.83
C TYR A 236 -0.51 -17.14 6.06
N ASN A 237 -0.91 -16.44 7.11
CA ASN A 237 -1.47 -17.01 8.33
C ASN A 237 -3.01 -17.00 8.26
N ALA A 238 -3.57 -18.16 7.92
CA ALA A 238 -5.01 -18.38 7.86
C ALA A 238 -5.54 -18.94 9.19
N ARG A 239 -6.64 -18.39 9.68
CA ARG A 239 -7.21 -18.72 11.00
C ARG A 239 -8.73 -18.75 10.99
N LEU A 240 -9.29 -19.67 11.76
CA LEU A 240 -10.73 -19.82 12.01
C LEU A 240 -10.93 -20.41 13.39
N GLY A 241 -11.88 -19.89 14.18
CA GLY A 241 -12.11 -20.41 15.52
C GLY A 241 -10.93 -20.21 16.48
N GLY A 242 -10.11 -19.18 16.24
CA GLY A 242 -8.88 -18.93 16.98
C GLY A 242 -7.76 -19.96 16.77
N ARG A 243 -7.86 -20.84 15.76
CA ARG A 243 -6.86 -21.86 15.43
C ARG A 243 -6.37 -21.68 14.00
N ASN A 244 -5.20 -22.26 13.71
CA ASN A 244 -4.70 -22.37 12.35
C ASN A 244 -5.73 -23.11 11.50
N PHE A 245 -6.06 -22.55 10.35
CA PHE A 245 -7.04 -23.09 9.42
C PHE A 245 -6.46 -23.01 8.02
N ALA A 246 -6.69 -24.02 7.18
CA ALA A 246 -6.26 -24.02 5.79
C ALA A 246 -7.51 -23.97 4.89
N PRO A 247 -8.01 -22.76 4.54
CA PRO A 247 -9.12 -22.65 3.59
C PRO A 247 -8.73 -23.25 2.23
N LYS A 248 -9.73 -23.75 1.49
CA LYS A 248 -9.51 -24.18 0.10
C LYS A 248 -9.28 -23.00 -0.84
N GLU A 249 -9.86 -21.85 -0.52
CA GLU A 249 -9.74 -20.62 -1.29
C GLU A 249 -8.40 -19.94 -1.00
N GLU A 250 -7.74 -19.51 -2.07
CA GLU A 250 -6.54 -18.70 -1.97
C GLU A 250 -6.90 -17.24 -1.66
N LEU A 251 -6.02 -16.57 -0.91
CA LEU A 251 -6.23 -15.19 -0.51
C LEU A 251 -5.67 -14.25 -1.59
N PRO A 252 -6.48 -13.39 -2.25
CA PRO A 252 -5.95 -12.38 -3.15
C PRO A 252 -5.18 -11.32 -2.36
N TYR A 253 -4.06 -10.85 -2.91
CA TYR A 253 -3.26 -9.79 -2.33
C TYR A 253 -2.80 -8.80 -3.40
N ALA A 254 -2.49 -7.58 -2.97
CA ALA A 254 -1.77 -6.61 -3.77
C ALA A 254 -0.68 -5.94 -2.93
N LEU A 255 0.53 -5.87 -3.48
CA LEU A 255 1.70 -5.25 -2.88
C LEU A 255 2.28 -4.24 -3.86
N VAL A 256 2.27 -2.97 -3.48
CA VAL A 256 2.94 -1.90 -4.23
C VAL A 256 4.25 -1.56 -3.52
N ILE A 257 5.35 -1.54 -4.26
CA ILE A 257 6.67 -1.17 -3.75
C ILE A 257 7.22 -0.03 -4.59
N SER A 258 7.61 1.08 -3.96
CA SER A 258 8.42 2.12 -4.59
C SER A 258 9.82 2.12 -4.00
N VAL A 259 10.82 2.19 -4.87
CA VAL A 259 12.23 2.37 -4.49
C VAL A 259 12.69 3.69 -5.08
N HIS A 260 13.03 4.64 -4.21
CA HIS A 260 13.49 5.97 -4.57
C HIS A 260 14.96 6.14 -4.17
N ALA A 261 15.82 6.52 -5.12
CA ALA A 261 17.25 6.71 -4.92
C ALA A 261 17.73 8.02 -5.54
N LYS A 262 17.59 9.12 -4.79
CA LYS A 262 17.91 10.51 -5.19
C LYS A 262 19.27 10.75 -5.88
N HIS A 263 20.26 9.87 -5.70
CA HIS A 263 21.60 10.02 -6.30
C HIS A 263 21.84 9.07 -7.47
N LEU A 264 20.77 8.56 -8.09
CA LEU A 264 20.81 7.60 -9.17
C LEU A 264 19.68 7.88 -10.18
N ASP A 265 19.91 8.86 -11.04
CA ASP A 265 18.90 9.34 -12.01
C ASP A 265 18.55 8.30 -13.09
N ASP A 266 19.38 7.27 -13.31
CA ASP A 266 19.11 6.18 -14.25
C ASP A 266 18.60 4.90 -13.56
N LEU A 267 18.00 5.05 -12.36
CA LEU A 267 17.51 3.92 -11.58
C LEU A 267 16.47 3.12 -12.37
N TYR A 268 15.47 3.79 -12.94
CA TYR A 268 14.38 3.13 -13.67
C TYR A 268 14.92 2.21 -14.77
N ASP A 269 15.77 2.74 -15.64
CA ASP A 269 16.39 2.01 -16.75
C ASP A 269 17.22 0.81 -16.27
N LYS A 270 17.99 0.99 -15.19
CA LYS A 270 18.79 -0.10 -14.62
C LYS A 270 17.91 -1.23 -14.08
N ILE A 271 16.77 -0.90 -13.49
CA ILE A 271 15.81 -1.89 -13.00
C ILE A 271 15.14 -2.61 -14.16
N VAL A 272 14.62 -1.89 -15.15
CA VAL A 272 13.97 -2.49 -16.32
C VAL A 272 14.91 -3.47 -17.02
N ARG A 273 16.19 -3.11 -17.19
CA ARG A 273 17.20 -4.01 -17.79
C ARG A 273 17.49 -5.23 -16.93
N LYS A 274 17.69 -5.06 -15.61
CA LYS A 274 18.03 -6.16 -14.69
C LYS A 274 16.87 -7.15 -14.52
N TYR A 275 15.64 -6.65 -14.47
CA TYR A 275 14.44 -7.43 -14.16
C TYR A 275 13.56 -7.70 -15.39
N ALA A 276 14.08 -7.55 -16.62
CA ALA A 276 13.33 -7.73 -17.87
C ALA A 276 12.59 -9.07 -18.03
N ARG A 277 13.00 -10.12 -17.28
CA ARG A 277 12.35 -11.45 -17.26
C ARG A 277 11.35 -11.65 -16.12
N GLN A 278 11.27 -10.70 -15.18
CA GLN A 278 10.48 -10.80 -13.96
C GLN A 278 9.43 -9.69 -13.85
N LEU A 279 9.73 -8.51 -14.38
CA LEU A 279 8.86 -7.34 -14.38
C LEU A 279 8.41 -7.04 -15.80
N GLU A 280 7.13 -6.71 -15.91
CA GLU A 280 6.51 -6.22 -17.13
C GLU A 280 6.12 -4.76 -16.94
N ALA A 281 6.43 -3.91 -17.92
CA ALA A 281 5.97 -2.53 -17.90
C ALA A 281 4.46 -2.49 -18.11
N LEU A 282 3.74 -1.84 -17.19
CA LEU A 282 2.30 -1.61 -17.31
C LEU A 282 2.02 -0.75 -18.55
N ARG A 283 1.31 -1.33 -19.53
CA ARG A 283 0.94 -0.64 -20.77
C ARG A 283 -0.51 -0.15 -20.70
N PRO A 284 -0.80 1.10 -21.09
CA PRO A 284 -2.17 1.55 -21.22
C PRO A 284 -2.91 0.76 -22.30
N VAL A 285 -4.17 0.40 -22.02
CA VAL A 285 -5.11 -0.16 -23.00
C VAL A 285 -5.81 0.96 -23.76
N VAL A 286 -6.04 2.09 -23.09
CA VAL A 286 -6.62 3.30 -23.67
C VAL A 286 -5.74 4.48 -23.27
N GLU A 287 -5.27 5.24 -24.26
CA GLU A 287 -4.72 6.57 -24.01
C GLU A 287 -5.90 7.49 -23.68
N ILE A 288 -6.17 7.67 -22.40
CA ILE A 288 -7.12 8.70 -21.96
C ILE A 288 -6.39 10.03 -22.15
N PRO A 289 -6.86 10.94 -23.04
CA PRO A 289 -6.20 12.22 -23.24
C PRO A 289 -6.18 12.96 -21.90
N VAL A 290 -4.97 13.15 -21.40
CA VAL A 290 -4.70 13.79 -20.12
C VAL A 290 -4.59 15.28 -20.39
N THR A 291 -5.58 16.06 -19.99
CA THR A 291 -5.46 17.51 -19.99
C THR A 291 -4.50 17.94 -18.88
N THR A 292 -3.40 18.57 -19.28
CA THR A 292 -2.51 19.38 -18.42
C THR A 292 -3.24 20.58 -17.83
#